data_AF-A0A353EX25-F1
#
_entry.id   AF-A0A353EX25-F1
#
_cell.length_a   1.000
_cell.length_b   1.000
_cell.length_c   1.000
_cell.angle_alpha   90.00
_cell.angle_beta   90.00
_cell.angle_gamma   90.00
#
_symmetry.space_group_name_H-M   'P 1'
#
loop_
_entity.id
_entity.type
_entity.pdbx_description
1 polymer ?
#
loop_
_entity_poly.entity_id
_entity_poly.type
_entity_poly.pdbx_seq_one_letter_code
_entity_poly.pdbx_strand_id
1 'polypeptide(L)'
;MATKQPKQTGQTGKMKFEDSMARIEEIVTTLDAGEADLDESLKLYREGIELVRDCTKRLDEATQTVKMLQMQADGNMVLTDFAPMETGEKA
;
A
#
# COMPACT_ATOMS: atom_id res chain seq x y z
N MET A 1 -7.76 3.53 -34.40
CA MET A 1 -7.16 4.49 -33.45
C MET A 1 -6.91 3.73 -32.15
N ALA A 2 -5.67 3.28 -31.92
CA ALA A 2 -5.31 2.50 -30.73
C ALA A 2 -4.40 3.37 -29.86
N THR A 3 -4.96 4.00 -28.84
CA THR A 3 -4.19 4.71 -27.81
C THR A 3 -3.54 3.65 -26.90
N LYS A 4 -2.32 3.26 -27.26
CA LYS A 4 -1.42 2.53 -26.35
C LYS A 4 -1.07 3.45 -25.19
N GLN A 5 -1.52 3.08 -24.00
CA GLN A 5 -1.16 3.75 -22.75
C GLN A 5 0.35 3.63 -22.48
N PRO A 6 0.97 4.64 -21.85
CA PRO A 6 2.38 4.61 -21.49
C PRO A 6 2.60 3.63 -20.33
N LYS A 7 3.43 2.62 -20.56
CA LYS A 7 3.87 1.67 -19.52
C LYS A 7 4.84 2.39 -18.59
N GLN A 8 4.39 2.70 -17.38
CA GLN A 8 5.26 3.27 -16.37
C GLN A 8 6.31 2.24 -15.92
N THR A 9 7.56 2.61 -16.13
CA THR A 9 8.76 1.95 -15.62
C THR A 9 8.90 2.25 -14.12
N GLY A 10 8.84 1.24 -13.26
CA GLY A 10 9.07 1.42 -11.83
C GLY A 10 9.25 0.11 -11.05
N GLN A 11 10.51 -0.13 -10.64
CA GLN A 11 11.00 -1.03 -9.59
C GLN A 11 10.92 -2.55 -9.79
N THR A 12 12.04 -3.10 -10.27
CA THR A 12 12.42 -4.51 -10.12
C THR A 12 12.71 -4.82 -8.65
N GLY A 13 11.72 -5.31 -7.90
CA GLY A 13 11.91 -5.82 -6.54
C GLY A 13 10.67 -5.86 -5.66
N LYS A 14 9.64 -5.04 -5.95
CA LYS A 14 8.36 -5.04 -5.24
C LYS A 14 7.18 -5.27 -6.19
N MET A 15 6.19 -6.02 -5.72
CA MET A 15 4.93 -6.24 -6.41
C MET A 15 4.21 -4.90 -6.66
N LYS A 16 3.52 -4.76 -7.81
CA LYS A 16 2.74 -3.54 -8.10
C LYS A 16 1.56 -3.42 -7.14
N PHE A 17 0.98 -2.23 -7.03
CA PHE A 17 -0.10 -2.00 -6.06
C PHE A 17 -1.32 -2.84 -6.41
N GLU A 18 -1.66 -2.83 -7.69
CA GLU A 18 -2.77 -3.55 -8.28
C GLU A 18 -2.58 -5.07 -8.14
N ASP A 19 -1.35 -5.55 -8.32
CA ASP A 19 -1.00 -6.95 -8.14
C ASP A 19 -1.13 -7.37 -6.66
N SER A 20 -0.70 -6.51 -5.71
CA SER A 20 -0.88 -6.76 -4.28
C SER A 20 -2.35 -6.78 -3.87
N MET A 21 -3.16 -5.88 -4.42
CA MET A 21 -4.61 -5.86 -4.20
C MET A 21 -5.29 -7.14 -4.72
N ALA A 22 -4.96 -7.55 -5.95
CA ALA A 22 -5.48 -8.79 -6.53
C ALA A 22 -5.09 -10.01 -5.67
N ARG A 23 -3.85 -10.05 -5.17
CA ARG A 23 -3.40 -11.13 -4.30
C ARG A 23 -4.13 -11.15 -2.95
N ILE A 24 -4.41 -9.99 -2.36
CA ILE A 24 -5.21 -9.90 -1.13
C ILE A 24 -6.62 -10.46 -1.36
N GLU A 25 -7.26 -10.11 -2.49
CA GLU A 25 -8.60 -10.64 -2.84
C GLU A 25 -8.60 -12.16 -3.01
N GLU A 26 -7.59 -12.73 -3.66
CA GLU A 26 -7.41 -14.18 -3.76
C GLU A 26 -7.28 -14.82 -2.36
N ILE A 27 -6.41 -14.27 -1.51
CA ILE A 27 -6.20 -14.76 -0.14
C ILE A 27 -7.52 -14.77 0.64
N VAL A 28 -8.27 -13.67 0.61
CA VAL A 28 -9.57 -13.56 1.28
C VAL A 28 -10.55 -14.60 0.75
N THR A 29 -10.62 -14.77 -0.57
CA THR A 29 -11.51 -15.74 -1.21
C THR A 29 -11.16 -17.16 -0.77
N THR A 30 -9.88 -17.53 -0.75
CA THR A 30 -9.44 -18.87 -0.32
C THR A 30 -9.70 -19.13 1.15
N LEU A 31 -9.46 -18.14 2.02
CA LEU A 31 -9.71 -18.27 3.45
C LEU A 31 -11.21 -18.37 3.77
N ASP A 32 -12.06 -17.60 3.08
CA ASP A 32 -13.52 -17.62 3.28
C ASP A 32 -14.16 -18.90 2.74
N ALA A 33 -13.63 -19.46 1.65
CA ALA A 33 -14.06 -20.74 1.11
C ALA A 33 -13.73 -21.93 2.04
N GLY A 34 -12.79 -21.77 2.98
CA GLY A 34 -12.37 -22.82 3.89
C GLY A 34 -11.65 -23.99 3.20
N GLU A 35 -11.09 -23.75 2.00
CA GLU A 35 -10.41 -24.77 1.19
C GLU A 35 -8.98 -25.07 1.67
N ALA A 36 -8.38 -24.14 2.42
CA ALA A 36 -7.03 -24.26 2.96
C ALA A 36 -7.02 -25.01 4.30
N ASP A 37 -6.00 -25.87 4.49
CA ASP A 37 -5.76 -26.44 5.81
C ASP A 37 -5.27 -25.39 6.82
N LEU A 38 -5.09 -25.76 8.09
CA LEU A 38 -4.70 -24.82 9.15
C LEU A 38 -3.34 -24.17 8.88
N ASP A 39 -2.36 -24.94 8.43
CA ASP A 39 -0.99 -24.45 8.20
C ASP A 39 -0.95 -23.51 6.99
N GLU A 40 -1.69 -23.85 5.94
CA GLU A 40 -1.88 -23.00 4.76
C GLU A 40 -2.65 -21.73 5.10
N SER A 41 -3.73 -21.83 5.86
CA SER A 41 -4.50 -20.67 6.32
C SER A 41 -3.63 -19.67 7.10
N LEU A 42 -2.74 -20.18 7.96
CA LEU A 42 -1.79 -19.34 8.71
C LEU A 42 -0.71 -18.70 7.83
N LYS A 43 -0.34 -19.32 6.71
CA LYS A 43 0.59 -18.73 5.73
C LYS A 43 -0.11 -17.63 4.93
N LEU A 44 -1.29 -17.93 4.39
CA LEU A 44 -2.12 -16.99 3.63
C LEU A 44 -2.47 -15.76 4.46
N TYR A 45 -2.84 -15.94 5.73
CA TYR A 45 -3.10 -14.83 6.63
C TYR A 45 -1.87 -13.93 6.84
N ARG A 46 -0.69 -14.52 7.08
CA ARG A 46 0.57 -13.75 7.23
C ARG A 46 0.91 -12.97 5.97
N GLU A 47 0.81 -13.62 4.81
CA GLU A 47 1.01 -12.98 3.51
C GLU A 47 0.05 -11.78 3.33
N GLY A 48 -1.24 -11.98 3.63
CA GLY A 48 -2.25 -10.94 3.53
C GLY A 48 -1.94 -9.72 4.41
N ILE A 49 -1.50 -9.94 5.65
CA ILE A 49 -1.10 -8.84 6.56
C ILE A 49 0.10 -8.07 6.02
N GLU A 50 1.10 -8.75 5.48
CA GLU A 50 2.26 -8.09 4.88
C GLU A 50 1.88 -7.25 3.67
N LEU A 51 1.04 -7.78 2.78
CA LEU A 51 0.54 -7.06 1.60
C LEU A 51 -0.29 -5.83 1.98
N VAL A 52 -1.19 -5.96 2.97
CA VAL A 52 -1.99 -4.82 3.47
C VAL A 52 -1.08 -3.74 4.04
N ARG A 53 -0.09 -4.12 4.86
CA ARG A 53 0.84 -3.14 5.46
C ARG A 53 1.63 -2.38 4.40
N ASP A 54 2.10 -3.08 3.37
CA ASP A 54 2.83 -2.48 2.25
C ASP A 54 1.93 -1.56 1.41
N CYS A 55 0.67 -1.96 1.16
CA CYS A 55 -0.30 -1.12 0.45
C CYS A 55 -0.61 0.16 1.22
N THR A 56 -0.89 0.07 2.52
CA THR A 56 -1.15 1.23 3.39
C THR A 56 0.01 2.20 3.38
N LYS A 57 1.24 1.70 3.56
CA LYS A 57 2.45 2.54 3.52
C LYS A 57 2.57 3.32 2.21
N ARG A 58 2.30 2.68 1.07
CA ARG A 58 2.37 3.33 -0.24
C ARG A 58 1.29 4.40 -0.40
N LEU A 59 0.09 4.15 0.12
CA LEU A 59 -1.00 5.14 0.12
C LEU A 59 -0.67 6.34 1.01
N ASP A 60 -0.03 6.12 2.16
CA ASP A 60 0.43 7.20 3.04
C ASP A 60 1.48 8.08 2.35
N GLU A 61 2.48 7.46 1.72
CA GLU A 61 3.52 8.15 0.94
C GLU A 61 2.93 8.96 -0.22
N ALA A 62 1.99 8.36 -0.97
CA ALA A 62 1.28 9.06 -2.04
C ALA A 62 0.45 10.25 -1.51
N THR A 63 -0.26 10.06 -0.41
CA THR A 63 -1.07 11.10 0.23
C THR A 63 -0.20 12.26 0.71
N GLN A 64 0.94 11.96 1.33
CA GLN A 64 1.91 12.97 1.76
C GLN A 64 2.44 13.77 0.56
N THR A 65 2.76 13.09 -0.54
CA THR A 65 3.23 13.72 -1.77
C THR A 65 2.18 14.70 -2.32
N VAL A 66 0.91 14.29 -2.38
CA VAL A 66 -0.19 15.16 -2.83
C VAL A 66 -0.35 16.38 -1.92
N LYS A 67 -0.30 16.19 -0.60
CA LYS A 67 -0.39 17.30 0.37
C LYS A 67 0.73 18.32 0.18
N MET A 68 1.97 17.86 0.01
CA MET A 68 3.11 18.76 -0.23
C MET A 68 2.93 19.58 -1.52
N LEU A 69 2.41 18.98 -2.59
CA LEU A 69 2.16 19.68 -3.85
C LEU A 69 1.04 20.73 -3.72
N GLN A 70 -0.02 20.45 -2.96
CA GLN A 70 -1.08 21.41 -2.67
C GLN A 70 -0.55 22.62 -1.88
N MET A 71 0.27 22.38 -0.85
CA MET A 71 0.88 23.45 -0.06
C MET A 71 1.82 24.35 -0.88
N GLN A 72 2.52 23.77 -1.87
CA GLN A 72 3.35 24.53 -2.82
C GLN A 72 2.51 25.39 -3.77
N ALA A 73 1.35 24.89 -4.21
CA ALA A 73 0.44 25.65 -5.07
C ALA A 73 -0.19 26.86 -4.36
N ASP A 74 -0.43 26.76 -3.05
CA ASP A 74 -0.98 27.83 -2.21
C ASP A 74 0.09 28.83 -1.70
N GLY A 75 1.35 28.69 -2.14
CA GLY A 75 2.42 29.67 -1.93
C GLY A 75 3.02 29.72 -0.51
N ASN A 76 2.67 28.78 0.38
CA ASN A 76 3.17 28.76 1.75
C ASN A 76 4.11 27.55 1.96
N MET A 77 5.42 27.80 1.98
CA MET A 77 6.42 26.77 2.27
C MET A 77 6.54 26.53 3.77
N VAL A 78 6.18 25.32 4.22
CA VAL A 78 6.58 24.83 5.55
C VAL A 78 7.49 23.62 5.34
N LEU A 79 8.78 23.81 5.65
CA LEU A 79 9.76 22.74 5.75
C LEU A 79 9.61 22.13 7.16
N THR A 80 8.70 21.17 7.29
CA THR A 80 8.75 20.26 8.43
C THR A 80 9.60 19.07 8.04
N ASP A 81 10.83 19.06 8.53
CA ASP A 81 11.60 17.82 8.68
C ASP A 81 10.69 16.81 9.40
N PHE A 82 10.46 15.68 8.75
CA PHE A 82 9.46 14.70 9.16
C PHE A 82 9.93 14.00 10.44
N ALA A 83 9.45 14.43 11.61
CA ALA A 83 9.53 13.62 12.82
C ALA A 83 8.55 12.45 12.68
N PRO A 84 8.96 11.19 12.91
CA PRO A 84 8.04 10.08 12.98
C PRO A 84 6.96 10.43 14.00
N MET A 85 5.70 10.23 13.64
CA MET A 85 4.59 10.38 14.56
C MET A 85 4.77 9.34 15.67
N GLU A 86 5.28 9.77 16.83
CA GLU A 86 5.25 8.97 18.05
C GLU A 86 3.78 8.67 18.33
N THR A 87 3.40 7.40 18.13
CA THR A 87 2.10 6.88 18.53
C THR A 87 1.98 7.05 20.03
N GLY A 88 1.26 8.10 20.43
CA GLY A 88 0.92 8.37 21.81
C GLY A 88 -0.03 7.30 22.33
N GLU A 89 0.52 6.18 22.78
CA GLU A 89 -0.10 5.33 23.78
C GLU A 89 -0.21 6.17 25.06
N LYS A 90 -1.43 6.58 25.39
CA LYS A 90 -1.74 7.04 26.75
C LYS A 90 -2.48 5.94 27.47
N ALA A 91 -1.80 5.40 28.47
CA ALA A 91 -2.32 4.56 29.55
C ALA A 91 -3.48 5.20 30.31
#